data_AF-A0A961IXK4-F1
#
_entry.id   AF-A0A961IXK4-F1
#
_cell.length_a   1.000
_cell.length_b   1.000
_cell.length_c   1.000
_cell.angle_alpha   90.00
_cell.angle_beta   90.00
_cell.angle_gamma   90.00
#
_symmetry.space_group_name_H-M   'P 1'
#
loop_
_entity.id
_entity.type
_entity.pdbx_description
1 polymer ?
#
loop_
_entity_poly.entity_id
_entity_poly.type
_entity_poly.pdbx_seq_one_letter_code
_entity_poly.pdbx_strand_id
1 'polypeptide(L)'
;MHIVVLGAGLAGITTAYQLLLDGHSVTVVDREAAPAGFTSYANAGLIAPGHAYAWGSPTAPAMLLRSLIRGDQAIRFRPRLSVRQWKWAGLFLRECTAERAVANTSAKARLCRFSQAMLDQVVAETGVRFDAQDGGLMYFYRSADKLEAAAKKADLLRNQGLEVREM
;
A
#
# COMPACT_ATOMS: atom_id res chain seq x y z
N MET A 1 2.80 23.32 -20.17
CA MET A 1 2.11 22.49 -21.20
C MET A 1 0.64 22.36 -20.82
N HIS A 2 -0.20 21.86 -21.73
CA HIS A 2 -1.56 21.42 -21.40
C HIS A 2 -1.60 19.88 -21.31
N ILE A 3 -2.04 19.33 -20.18
CA ILE A 3 -1.98 17.91 -19.87
C ILE A 3 -3.40 17.41 -19.55
N VAL A 4 -3.80 16.32 -20.19
CA VAL A 4 -5.08 15.67 -19.92
C VAL A 4 -4.86 14.48 -18.98
N VAL A 5 -5.57 14.46 -17.85
CA VAL A 5 -5.59 13.35 -16.89
C VAL A 5 -6.91 12.60 -17.06
N LEU A 6 -6.82 11.29 -17.30
CA LEU A 6 -7.98 10.41 -17.45
C LEU A 6 -8.29 9.71 -16.13
N GLY A 7 -9.39 10.11 -15.50
CA GLY A 7 -9.86 9.65 -14.19
C GLY A 7 -9.68 10.69 -13.09
N ALA A 8 -10.75 10.98 -12.39
CA ALA A 8 -10.89 11.81 -11.19
C ALA A 8 -10.96 10.96 -9.91
N GLY A 9 -10.34 9.77 -9.90
CA GLY A 9 -10.07 9.02 -8.68
C GLY A 9 -8.86 9.57 -7.91
N LEU A 10 -8.49 8.92 -6.79
CA LEU A 10 -7.40 9.35 -5.91
C LEU A 10 -6.11 9.68 -6.69
N ALA A 11 -5.59 8.73 -7.47
CA ALA A 11 -4.36 8.91 -8.23
C ALA A 11 -4.46 10.05 -9.24
N GLY A 12 -5.58 10.15 -9.96
CA GLY A 12 -5.78 11.17 -10.99
C GLY A 12 -5.86 12.58 -10.42
N ILE A 13 -6.62 12.78 -9.35
CA ILE A 13 -6.73 14.09 -8.69
C ILE A 13 -5.40 14.50 -8.05
N THR A 14 -4.69 13.59 -7.38
CA THR A 14 -3.38 13.92 -6.81
C THR A 14 -2.36 14.25 -7.89
N THR A 15 -2.38 13.54 -9.03
CA THR A 15 -1.52 13.87 -10.17
C THR A 15 -1.87 15.22 -10.78
N ALA A 16 -3.16 15.50 -11.03
CA ALA A 16 -3.61 16.77 -11.56
C ALA A 16 -3.21 17.94 -10.66
N TYR A 17 -3.37 17.77 -9.34
CA TYR A 17 -2.97 18.77 -8.35
C TYR A 17 -1.46 19.08 -8.42
N GLN A 18 -0.61 18.06 -8.44
CA GLN A 18 0.84 18.25 -8.53
C GLN A 18 1.25 18.90 -9.87
N LEU A 19 0.64 18.51 -10.98
CA LEU A 19 0.90 19.13 -12.29
C LEU A 19 0.46 20.60 -12.34
N LEU A 20 -0.62 20.97 -11.65
CA LEU A 20 -1.04 22.37 -11.50
C LEU A 20 -0.01 23.18 -10.70
N LEU A 21 0.53 22.62 -9.61
CA LEU A 21 1.60 23.26 -8.83
C LEU A 21 2.89 23.45 -9.66
N ASP A 22 3.19 22.52 -10.57
CA ASP A 22 4.32 22.60 -11.50
C ASP A 22 4.11 23.62 -12.65
N GLY A 23 2.99 24.39 -12.63
CA GLY A 23 2.70 25.42 -13.61
C GLY A 23 2.16 24.90 -14.95
N HIS A 24 1.62 23.68 -14.97
CA HIS A 24 0.93 23.14 -16.14
C HIS A 24 -0.56 23.49 -16.12
N SER A 25 -1.15 23.58 -17.31
CA SER A 25 -2.60 23.59 -17.47
C SER A 25 -3.09 22.15 -17.50
N VAL A 26 -4.11 21.81 -16.71
CA VAL A 26 -4.59 20.44 -16.59
C VAL A 26 -6.09 20.37 -16.85
N THR A 27 -6.51 19.39 -17.65
CA THR A 27 -7.91 18.99 -17.77
C THR A 27 -8.07 17.57 -17.25
N VAL A 28 -8.97 17.37 -16.28
CA VAL A 28 -9.34 16.05 -15.78
C VAL A 28 -10.62 15.60 -16.46
N VAL A 29 -10.60 14.41 -17.04
CA VAL A 29 -11.77 13.79 -17.67
C VAL A 29 -12.09 12.51 -16.92
N ASP A 30 -13.28 12.42 -16.35
CA ASP A 30 -13.81 11.19 -15.73
C ASP A 30 -15.08 10.74 -16.46
N ARG A 31 -15.35 9.44 -16.42
CA ARG A 31 -16.58 8.84 -16.94
C ARG A 31 -17.76 8.97 -15.97
N GLU A 32 -17.48 9.08 -14.67
CA GLU A 32 -18.45 9.18 -13.60
C GLU A 32 -18.96 10.61 -13.46
N ALA A 33 -20.18 10.76 -12.93
CA ALA A 33 -20.80 12.07 -12.76
C ALA A 33 -20.13 12.93 -11.67
N ALA A 34 -19.39 12.30 -10.75
CA ALA A 34 -18.67 12.97 -9.67
C ALA A 34 -17.27 12.38 -9.50
N PRO A 35 -16.28 13.17 -9.02
CA PRO A 35 -14.98 12.65 -8.65
C PRO A 35 -15.07 11.52 -7.64
N ALA A 36 -14.08 10.64 -7.65
CA ALA A 36 -14.00 9.48 -6.78
C ALA A 36 -15.19 8.51 -6.84
N GLY A 37 -16.05 8.52 -7.88
CA GLY A 37 -17.27 7.71 -7.97
C GLY A 37 -17.13 6.17 -8.04
N PHE A 38 -15.92 5.61 -7.98
CA PHE A 38 -15.67 4.17 -8.07
C PHE A 38 -14.81 3.66 -6.89
N THR A 39 -13.67 3.03 -7.13
CA THR A 39 -12.78 2.46 -6.08
C THR A 39 -12.38 3.46 -5.01
N SER A 40 -12.31 4.76 -5.34
CA SER A 40 -11.96 5.80 -4.39
C SER A 40 -13.11 6.25 -3.47
N TYR A 41 -14.37 5.97 -3.82
CA TYR A 41 -15.56 6.50 -3.13
C TYR A 41 -15.63 6.07 -1.66
N ALA A 42 -15.46 4.77 -1.43
CA ALA A 42 -15.61 4.13 -0.12
C ALA A 42 -14.45 3.16 0.13
N ASN A 43 -13.23 3.68 0.05
CA ASN A 43 -12.06 2.93 0.53
C ASN A 43 -12.03 2.94 2.08
N ALA A 44 -11.20 2.09 2.69
CA ALA A 44 -11.14 1.98 4.15
C ALA A 44 -10.65 3.26 4.87
N GLY A 45 -10.15 4.27 4.15
CA GLY A 45 -9.68 5.54 4.71
C GLY A 45 -8.39 5.44 5.51
N LEU A 46 -7.68 4.32 5.44
CA LEU A 46 -6.51 4.04 6.27
C LEU A 46 -5.21 4.55 5.64
N ILE A 47 -4.57 5.51 6.30
CA ILE A 47 -3.18 5.87 6.06
C ILE A 47 -2.32 5.02 7.01
N ALA A 48 -1.80 3.89 6.50
CA ALA A 48 -1.21 2.84 7.33
C ALA A 48 0.29 2.57 7.05
N PRO A 49 1.20 3.55 7.28
CA PRO A 49 2.62 3.31 7.13
C PRO A 49 3.15 2.27 8.13
N GLY A 50 2.52 2.14 9.31
CA GLY A 50 2.76 1.08 10.29
C GLY A 50 2.39 -0.34 9.81
N HIS A 51 1.83 -0.48 8.60
CA HIS A 51 1.54 -1.76 7.95
C HIS A 51 2.29 -1.92 6.61
N ALA A 52 3.42 -1.21 6.43
CA ALA A 52 4.18 -1.16 5.18
C ALA A 52 4.99 -2.43 4.84
N TYR A 53 4.62 -3.60 5.40
CA TYR A 53 5.31 -4.85 5.12
C TYR A 53 5.20 -5.25 3.64
N ALA A 54 6.30 -5.77 3.09
CA ALA A 54 6.30 -6.39 1.78
C ALA A 54 5.45 -7.66 1.80
N TRP A 55 4.69 -7.87 0.73
CA TRP A 55 3.84 -9.05 0.58
C TRP A 55 4.66 -10.29 0.19
N GLY A 56 5.66 -10.10 -0.68
CA GLY A 56 6.67 -11.12 -0.99
C GLY A 56 7.53 -11.39 0.23
N SER A 57 7.45 -12.61 0.76
CA SER A 57 8.17 -13.05 1.94
C SER A 57 8.49 -14.55 1.85
N PRO A 58 9.44 -15.07 2.63
CA PRO A 58 9.79 -16.51 2.62
C PRO A 58 8.62 -17.45 2.87
N THR A 59 7.58 -16.99 3.57
CA THR A 59 6.38 -17.78 3.85
C THR A 59 5.36 -17.74 2.71
N ALA A 60 5.41 -16.74 1.83
CA ALA A 60 4.43 -16.54 0.76
C ALA A 60 4.32 -17.71 -0.23
N PRO A 61 5.41 -18.36 -0.70
CA PRO A 61 5.31 -19.53 -1.57
C PRO A 61 4.60 -20.71 -0.89
N ALA A 62 4.91 -20.97 0.37
CA ALA A 62 4.25 -22.04 1.14
C ALA A 62 2.76 -21.71 1.37
N MET A 63 2.42 -20.46 1.62
CA MET A 63 1.03 -20.00 1.72
C MET A 63 0.28 -20.16 0.39
N LEU A 64 0.90 -19.80 -0.74
CA LEU A 64 0.34 -19.99 -2.08
C LEU A 64 0.03 -21.46 -2.36
N LEU A 65 0.99 -22.36 -2.11
CA LEU A 65 0.81 -23.79 -2.32
C LEU A 65 -0.32 -24.35 -1.44
N ARG A 66 -0.41 -23.93 -0.17
CA ARG A 66 -1.52 -24.31 0.72
C ARG A 66 -2.86 -23.79 0.22
N SER A 67 -2.91 -22.55 -0.27
CA SER A 67 -4.12 -21.90 -0.79
C SER A 67 -4.68 -22.59 -2.03
N LEU A 68 -3.80 -23.07 -2.91
CA LEU A 68 -4.18 -23.89 -4.07
C LEU A 68 -4.82 -25.23 -3.71
N ILE A 69 -4.42 -25.84 -2.58
CA ILE A 69 -4.93 -27.15 -2.14
C ILE A 69 -6.22 -27.00 -1.33
N ARG A 70 -6.27 -26.03 -0.40
CA ARG A 70 -7.38 -25.87 0.56
C ARG A 70 -8.55 -25.05 0.00
N GLY A 71 -8.34 -24.33 -1.10
CA GLY A 71 -9.33 -23.38 -1.62
C GLY A 71 -9.61 -22.20 -0.66
N ASP A 72 -8.81 -22.05 0.41
CA ASP A 72 -8.89 -20.88 1.29
C ASP A 72 -8.31 -19.67 0.55
N GLN A 73 -9.14 -18.65 0.38
CA GLN A 73 -8.99 -17.63 -0.68
C GLN A 73 -7.85 -16.62 -0.49
N ALA A 74 -6.83 -16.92 0.34
CA ALA A 74 -5.75 -15.99 0.62
C ALA A 74 -4.96 -15.61 -0.65
N ILE A 75 -4.77 -16.54 -1.60
CA ILE A 75 -4.12 -16.26 -2.90
C ILE A 75 -4.77 -17.07 -4.02
N ARG A 76 -5.51 -16.39 -4.90
CA ARG A 76 -6.10 -17.03 -6.08
C ARG A 76 -5.11 -17.05 -7.24
N PHE A 77 -4.52 -18.21 -7.51
CA PHE A 77 -3.65 -18.43 -8.67
C PHE A 77 -4.27 -19.48 -9.59
N ARG A 78 -4.51 -19.13 -10.86
CA ARG A 78 -5.02 -20.05 -11.89
C ARG A 78 -3.92 -20.30 -12.91
N PRO A 79 -3.29 -21.49 -12.94
CA PRO A 79 -2.30 -21.83 -13.95
C PRO A 79 -2.88 -21.73 -15.36
N ARG A 80 -2.11 -21.14 -16.29
CA ARG A 80 -2.40 -21.01 -17.71
C ARG A 80 -1.12 -21.34 -18.49
N LEU A 81 -1.27 -21.76 -19.74
CA LEU A 81 -0.14 -21.95 -20.66
C LEU A 81 0.32 -20.59 -21.23
N SER A 82 0.75 -19.68 -20.37
CA SER A 82 1.20 -18.34 -20.73
C SER A 82 2.63 -18.11 -20.27
N VAL A 83 3.54 -17.87 -21.21
CA VAL A 83 4.95 -17.52 -20.91
C VAL A 83 5.03 -16.29 -19.99
N ARG A 84 4.14 -15.31 -20.19
CA ARG A 84 4.10 -14.09 -19.34
C ARG A 84 3.73 -14.42 -17.89
N GLN A 85 2.80 -15.36 -17.68
CA GLN A 85 2.41 -15.77 -16.33
C GLN A 85 3.57 -16.44 -15.59
N TRP A 86 4.24 -17.39 -16.24
CA TRP A 86 5.34 -18.12 -15.61
C TRP A 86 6.59 -17.25 -15.40
N LYS A 87 6.86 -16.31 -16.32
CA LYS A 87 7.89 -15.29 -16.13
C LYS A 87 7.59 -14.41 -14.91
N TRP A 88 6.35 -13.91 -14.79
CA TRP A 88 5.95 -13.12 -13.61
C TRP A 88 6.02 -13.95 -12.32
N ALA A 89 5.59 -15.22 -12.35
CA ALA A 89 5.67 -16.10 -11.18
C ALA A 89 7.12 -16.31 -10.73
N GLY A 90 8.06 -16.53 -11.66
CA GLY A 90 9.48 -16.61 -11.35
C GLY A 90 10.04 -15.32 -10.74
N LEU A 91 9.66 -14.16 -11.28
CA LEU A 91 10.03 -12.85 -10.71
C LEU A 91 9.46 -12.66 -9.30
N PHE A 92 8.20 -13.03 -9.08
CA PHE A 92 7.56 -12.97 -7.77
C PHE A 92 8.27 -13.87 -6.74
N LEU A 93 8.56 -15.12 -7.11
CA LEU A 93 9.29 -16.06 -6.25
C LEU A 93 10.70 -15.57 -5.91
N ARG A 94 11.37 -14.91 -6.85
CA ARG A 94 12.66 -14.27 -6.60
C ARG A 94 12.57 -13.20 -5.50
N GLU A 95 11.47 -12.47 -5.40
CA GLU A 95 11.23 -11.47 -4.33
C GLU A 95 10.77 -12.08 -3.00
N CYS A 96 10.60 -13.41 -2.91
CA CYS A 96 10.17 -14.09 -1.68
C CYS A 96 11.33 -14.56 -0.78
N THR A 97 12.51 -13.93 -0.84
CA THR A 97 13.61 -14.23 0.11
C THR A 97 13.57 -13.31 1.33
N ALA A 98 14.22 -13.71 2.43
CA ALA A 98 14.23 -12.92 3.66
C ALA A 98 14.90 -11.55 3.45
N GLU A 99 16.05 -11.54 2.77
CA GLU A 99 16.79 -10.34 2.42
C GLU A 99 15.95 -9.37 1.57
N ARG A 100 15.26 -9.88 0.54
CA ARG A 100 14.40 -9.05 -0.32
C ARG A 100 13.15 -8.59 0.40
N ALA A 101 12.56 -9.41 1.27
CA ALA A 101 11.43 -9.00 2.09
C ALA A 101 11.80 -7.81 3.00
N VAL A 102 12.99 -7.84 3.61
CA VAL A 102 13.54 -6.72 4.39
C VAL A 102 13.75 -5.50 3.51
N ALA A 103 14.49 -5.63 2.40
CA ALA A 103 14.78 -4.52 1.49
C ALA A 103 13.51 -3.86 0.92
N ASN A 104 12.55 -4.67 0.47
CA ASN A 104 11.28 -4.23 -0.10
C ASN A 104 10.38 -3.59 0.97
N THR A 105 10.36 -4.12 2.19
CA THR A 105 9.63 -3.51 3.31
C THR A 105 10.22 -2.15 3.65
N SER A 106 11.54 -2.04 3.72
CA SER A 106 12.22 -0.77 4.00
C SER A 106 11.94 0.29 2.92
N ALA A 107 12.00 -0.10 1.64
CA ALA A 107 11.65 0.79 0.53
C ALA A 107 10.18 1.24 0.60
N LYS A 108 9.26 0.30 0.83
CA LYS A 108 7.83 0.58 0.98
C LYS A 108 7.54 1.49 2.19
N ALA A 109 8.19 1.25 3.33
CA ALA A 109 8.03 2.07 4.53
C ALA A 109 8.45 3.53 4.30
N ARG A 110 9.59 3.75 3.62
CA ARG A 110 10.02 5.11 3.24
C ARG A 110 9.01 5.79 2.32
N LEU A 111 8.50 5.07 1.31
CA LEU A 111 7.48 5.61 0.40
C LEU A 111 6.17 5.95 1.14
N CYS A 112 5.72 5.08 2.05
CA CYS A 112 4.52 5.33 2.84
C CYS A 112 4.68 6.55 3.76
N ARG A 113 5.84 6.70 4.41
CA ARG A 113 6.13 7.89 5.23
C ARG A 113 6.16 9.17 4.40
N PHE A 114 6.82 9.13 3.24
CA PHE A 114 6.81 10.24 2.30
C PHE A 114 5.38 10.59 1.87
N SER A 115 4.57 9.59 1.50
CA SER A 115 3.17 9.79 1.12
C SER A 115 2.32 10.39 2.24
N GLN A 116 2.56 10.02 3.50
CA GLN A 116 1.88 10.61 4.65
C GLN A 116 2.28 12.08 4.82
N ALA A 117 3.57 12.38 4.79
CA ALA A 117 4.05 13.77 4.88
C ALA A 117 3.49 14.65 3.75
N MET A 118 3.39 14.12 2.53
CA MET A 118 2.77 14.84 1.41
C MET A 118 1.28 15.09 1.64
N LEU A 119 0.54 14.14 2.21
CA LEU A 119 -0.86 14.34 2.56
C LEU A 119 -0.99 15.46 3.60
N ASP A 120 -0.19 15.40 4.67
CA ASP A 120 -0.20 16.41 5.75
C ASP A 120 0.10 17.81 5.20
N GLN A 121 1.08 17.91 4.29
CA GLN A 121 1.43 19.15 3.61
C GLN A 121 0.26 19.67 2.77
N VAL A 122 -0.35 18.84 1.93
CA VAL A 122 -1.50 19.24 1.09
C VAL A 122 -2.67 19.71 1.94
N VAL A 123 -2.95 19.03 3.05
CA VAL A 123 -4.02 19.43 3.98
C VAL A 123 -3.72 20.80 4.60
N ALA A 124 -2.48 21.02 5.03
CA ALA A 124 -2.05 22.30 5.60
C ALA A 124 -2.12 23.46 4.59
N GLU A 125 -1.69 23.23 3.34
CA GLU A 125 -1.66 24.25 2.29
C GLU A 125 -3.04 24.59 1.74
N THR A 126 -3.90 23.59 1.57
CA THR A 126 -5.22 23.78 0.95
C THR A 126 -6.34 24.06 1.95
N GLY A 127 -6.15 23.71 3.22
CA GLY A 127 -7.18 23.81 4.26
C GLY A 127 -8.37 22.86 4.05
N VAL A 128 -8.23 21.83 3.20
CA VAL A 128 -9.26 20.81 3.00
C VAL A 128 -9.61 20.12 4.32
N ARG A 129 -10.91 20.02 4.61
CA ARG A 129 -11.43 19.38 5.81
C ARG A 129 -12.06 18.04 5.47
N PHE A 130 -11.79 17.03 6.28
CA PHE A 130 -12.36 15.69 6.22
C PHE A 130 -12.30 15.05 7.61
N ASP A 131 -13.03 13.94 7.80
CA ASP A 131 -13.03 13.20 9.06
C ASP A 131 -11.69 12.46 9.25
N ALA A 132 -10.70 13.17 9.80
CA ALA A 132 -9.35 12.67 10.04
C ALA A 132 -9.16 12.22 11.50
N GLN A 133 -8.46 11.09 11.70
CA GLN A 133 -8.03 10.61 13.01
C GLN A 133 -6.55 10.20 12.95
N ASP A 134 -5.77 10.61 13.95
CA ASP A 134 -4.32 10.40 14.04
C ASP A 134 -3.90 9.42 15.18
N GLY A 135 -4.88 8.80 15.85
CA GLY A 135 -4.67 7.89 16.98
C GLY A 135 -3.99 6.55 16.65
N GLY A 136 -3.68 6.29 15.38
CA GLY A 136 -2.99 5.09 14.93
C GLY A 136 -3.85 3.82 14.89
N LEU A 137 -3.19 2.66 14.91
CA LEU A 137 -3.83 1.34 14.85
C LEU A 137 -3.37 0.47 16.02
N MET A 138 -4.31 -0.23 16.66
CA MET A 138 -4.04 -1.19 17.73
C MET A 138 -4.24 -2.61 17.22
N TYR A 139 -3.26 -3.47 17.48
CA TYR A 139 -3.29 -4.88 17.09
C TYR A 139 -3.43 -5.77 18.32
N PHE A 140 -4.47 -6.61 18.33
CA PHE A 140 -4.68 -7.60 19.38
C PHE A 140 -4.18 -8.97 18.94
N TYR A 141 -3.40 -9.62 19.81
CA TYR A 141 -2.89 -10.96 19.59
C TYR A 141 -3.49 -11.92 20.62
N ARG A 142 -3.99 -13.06 20.14
CA ARG A 142 -4.65 -14.07 21.01
C ARG A 142 -3.67 -14.94 21.79
N SER A 143 -2.37 -14.84 21.49
CA SER A 143 -1.34 -15.66 22.10
C SER A 143 -0.02 -14.92 22.17
N ALA A 144 0.76 -15.22 23.22
CA ALA A 144 2.03 -14.56 23.50
C ALA A 144 3.07 -14.78 22.39
N ASP A 145 3.12 -15.99 21.80
CA ASP A 145 4.02 -16.31 20.69
C ASP A 145 3.77 -15.44 19.45
N LYS A 146 2.50 -15.09 19.18
CA LYS A 146 2.12 -14.23 18.05
C LYS A 146 2.43 -12.77 18.34
N LEU A 147 2.23 -12.32 19.57
CA LEU A 147 2.63 -10.98 20.00
C LEU A 147 4.15 -10.82 19.86
N GLU A 148 4.93 -11.76 20.38
CA GLU A 148 6.40 -11.73 20.31
C GLU A 148 6.89 -11.74 18.85
N ALA A 149 6.31 -12.58 18.00
CA ALA A 149 6.64 -12.61 16.57
C ALA A 149 6.30 -11.29 15.88
N ALA A 150 5.19 -10.65 16.24
CA ALA A 150 4.81 -9.35 15.71
C ALA A 150 5.72 -8.23 16.21
N ALA A 151 6.12 -8.24 17.49
CA ALA A 151 7.05 -7.29 18.08
C ALA A 151 8.41 -7.34 17.38
N LYS A 152 8.96 -8.55 17.15
CA LYS A 152 10.19 -8.76 16.36
C LYS A 152 10.05 -8.22 14.93
N LYS A 153 8.87 -8.39 14.32
CA LYS A 153 8.60 -7.87 12.97
C LYS A 153 8.45 -6.34 12.97
N ALA A 154 7.97 -5.75 14.06
CA ALA A 154 7.82 -4.30 14.22
C ALA A 154 9.19 -3.59 14.25
N ASP A 155 10.25 -4.25 14.73
CA ASP A 155 11.61 -3.68 14.73
C ASP A 155 12.07 -3.23 13.34
N LEU A 156 11.68 -3.97 12.30
CA LEU A 156 11.97 -3.57 10.93
C LEU A 156 11.36 -2.21 10.57
N LEU A 157 10.13 -1.94 11.02
CA LEU A 157 9.47 -0.65 10.80
C LEU A 157 10.02 0.45 11.72
N ARG A 158 10.31 0.12 12.99
CA ARG A 158 10.98 1.04 13.94
C ARG A 158 12.31 1.54 13.37
N ASN A 159 13.09 0.66 12.76
CA ASN A 159 14.35 1.00 12.09
C ASN A 159 14.16 1.91 10.85
N GLN A 160 12.94 2.07 10.34
CA GLN A 160 12.61 3.04 9.28
C GLN A 160 12.02 4.35 9.83
N GLY A 161 12.06 4.55 11.15
CA GLY A 161 11.54 5.73 11.83
C GLY A 161 10.02 5.72 12.01
N LEU A 162 9.38 4.55 11.96
CA LEU A 162 7.97 4.42 12.29
C LEU A 162 7.79 4.14 13.78
N GLU A 163 6.82 4.82 14.37
CA GLU A 163 6.48 4.60 15.77
C GLU A 163 5.59 3.37 15.90
N VAL A 164 6.11 2.33 16.57
CA VAL A 164 5.34 1.12 16.89
C VAL A 164 5.61 0.75 18.34
N ARG A 165 4.59 0.87 19.19
CA ARG A 165 4.67 0.58 20.63
C ARG A 165 4.08 -0.79 20.92
N GLU A 166 4.71 -1.50 21.85
CA GLU A 166 4.11 -2.67 22.51
C GLU A 166 3.46 -2.17 23.80
N MET A 167 2.25 -2.65 24.08
CA MET A 167 1.43 -2.27 25.24
C MET A 167 1.08 -3.51 26.05
#